data_AF-A0A1H6D537-F1
#
_entry.id   AF-A0A1H6D537-F1
#
_cell.length_a   1.000
_cell.length_b   1.000
_cell.length_c   1.000
_cell.angle_alpha   90.00
_cell.angle_beta   90.00
_cell.angle_gamma   90.00
#
_symmetry.space_group_name_H-M   'P 1'
#
loop_
_entity.id
_entity.type
_entity.pdbx_description
1 polymer ?
#
loop_
_entity_poly.entity_id
_entity_poly.type
_entity_poly.pdbx_seq_one_letter_code
_entity_poly.pdbx_strand_id
1 'polypeptide(L)'
;MPDRLQGRSFLPLVADPGAPWPQESFIQISEAECGRSIRTSRWKYHVTAPDTDPWDDPAASRYVESALYDLDHDPYERDHLNGLASNRELADGLRERLLARMEEAGEPPARIDPAAEWTHPQRLVDPPVHGFDLADARFGHQPPASGARPR
;
A
#
# COMPACT_ATOMS: atom_id res chain seq x y z
N MET A 1 29.39 6.40 -15.51
CA MET A 1 29.22 4.99 -15.09
C MET A 1 29.65 4.12 -16.26
N PRO A 2 30.29 2.95 -16.04
CA PRO A 2 30.54 1.97 -17.08
C PRO A 2 29.22 1.47 -17.72
N ASP A 3 29.25 1.13 -19.02
CA ASP A 3 28.05 0.73 -19.78
C ASP A 3 27.35 -0.53 -19.24
N ARG A 4 28.05 -1.34 -18.44
CA ARG A 4 27.52 -2.57 -17.83
C ARG A 4 26.82 -2.35 -16.50
N LEU A 5 26.87 -1.15 -15.93
CA LEU A 5 26.20 -0.85 -14.67
C LEU A 5 24.88 -0.14 -14.95
N GLN A 6 23.79 -0.71 -14.45
CA GLN A 6 22.48 -0.06 -14.44
C GLN A 6 22.54 1.17 -13.51
N GLY A 7 21.96 2.29 -13.96
CA GLY A 7 21.82 3.51 -13.18
C GLY A 7 22.52 4.73 -13.76
N ARG A 8 22.43 5.85 -13.04
CA ARG A 8 22.97 7.16 -13.45
C ARG A 8 23.88 7.70 -12.35
N SER A 9 24.95 8.38 -12.74
CA SER A 9 25.80 9.09 -11.77
C SER A 9 25.00 10.21 -11.14
N PHE A 10 25.03 10.34 -9.81
CA PHE A 10 24.36 11.43 -9.09
C PHE A 10 25.19 12.73 -9.05
N LEU A 11 26.45 12.71 -9.49
CA LEU A 11 27.33 13.89 -9.50
C LEU A 11 26.72 15.15 -10.15
N PRO A 12 25.94 15.06 -11.24
CA PRO A 12 25.27 16.24 -11.80
C PRO A 12 24.35 16.96 -10.80
N LEU A 13 23.70 16.22 -9.89
CA LEU A 13 22.82 16.80 -8.86
C LEU A 13 23.58 17.58 -7.79
N VAL A 14 24.87 17.28 -7.58
CA VAL A 14 25.71 18.02 -6.65
C VAL A 14 26.03 19.42 -7.19
N ALA A 15 26.19 19.54 -8.50
CA ALA A 15 26.44 20.81 -9.17
C ALA A 15 25.16 21.60 -9.43
N ASP A 16 24.06 20.93 -9.78
CA ASP A 16 22.74 21.51 -10.01
C ASP A 16 21.65 20.61 -9.43
N PRO A 17 21.09 20.95 -8.26
CA PRO A 17 19.98 20.22 -7.65
C PRO A 17 18.70 20.17 -8.51
N GLY A 18 18.57 21.04 -9.52
CA GLY A 18 17.46 21.08 -10.46
C GLY A 18 17.67 20.24 -11.73
N ALA A 19 18.83 19.58 -11.88
CA ALA A 19 19.11 18.79 -13.07
C ALA A 19 18.09 17.65 -13.25
N PRO A 20 17.71 17.30 -14.51
CA PRO A 20 16.73 16.25 -14.77
C PRO A 20 17.10 14.92 -14.11
N TRP A 21 16.19 14.40 -13.27
CA TRP A 21 16.38 13.17 -12.52
C TRP A 21 15.14 12.28 -12.58
N PRO A 22 15.28 10.94 -12.55
CA PRO A 22 14.14 10.04 -12.41
C PRO A 22 13.30 10.39 -11.18
N GLN A 23 11.97 10.37 -11.35
CA GLN A 23 11.00 10.75 -10.32
C GLN A 23 10.64 9.59 -9.37
N GLU A 24 11.22 8.41 -9.60
CA GLU A 24 10.97 7.23 -8.81
C GLU A 24 12.20 6.32 -8.77
N SER A 25 12.36 5.66 -7.63
CA SER A 25 13.30 4.54 -7.47
C SER A 25 12.61 3.25 -7.89
N PHE A 26 13.30 2.42 -8.66
CA PHE A 26 12.87 1.06 -8.99
C PHE A 26 13.59 0.07 -8.08
N ILE A 27 12.85 -0.89 -7.53
CA ILE A 27 13.33 -1.89 -6.57
C ILE A 27 12.93 -3.29 -7.03
N GLN A 28 13.88 -4.21 -6.99
CA GLN A 28 13.66 -5.64 -7.18
C GLN A 28 13.83 -6.35 -5.83
N ILE A 29 12.90 -7.25 -5.52
CA ILE A 29 12.91 -8.07 -4.31
C ILE A 29 13.04 -9.53 -4.74
N SER A 30 13.91 -10.27 -4.05
CA SER A 30 14.14 -11.71 -4.19
C SER A 30 14.22 -12.34 -2.79
N GLU A 31 14.35 -13.67 -2.71
CA GLU A 31 14.42 -14.49 -1.48
C GLU A 31 13.10 -14.55 -0.68
N ALA A 32 12.57 -13.40 -0.26
CA ALA A 32 11.29 -13.33 0.46
C ALA A 32 10.10 -13.52 -0.48
N GLU A 33 10.21 -12.97 -1.69
CA GLU A 33 9.20 -12.98 -2.74
C GLU A 33 9.86 -12.55 -4.06
N CYS A 34 9.27 -12.94 -5.20
CA CYS A 34 9.63 -12.34 -6.48
C CYS A 34 8.80 -11.07 -6.65
N GLY A 35 9.38 -9.94 -6.22
CA GLY A 35 8.67 -8.67 -6.07
C GLY A 35 9.28 -7.54 -6.90
N ARG A 36 8.43 -6.58 -7.27
CA ARG A 36 8.83 -5.35 -7.95
C ARG A 36 8.14 -4.15 -7.32
N SER A 37 8.88 -3.06 -7.16
CA SER A 37 8.33 -1.84 -6.59
C SER A 37 8.88 -0.59 -7.26
N ILE A 38 8.02 0.43 -7.34
CA ILE A 38 8.47 1.81 -7.52
C ILE A 38 8.14 2.63 -6.28
N ARG A 39 9.05 3.54 -5.94
CA ARG A 39 8.85 4.53 -4.89
C ARG A 39 9.06 5.93 -5.45
N THR A 40 7.98 6.70 -5.48
CA THR A 40 7.99 8.13 -5.83
C THR A 40 8.21 8.98 -4.58
N SER A 41 8.16 10.31 -4.69
CA SER A 41 8.18 11.19 -3.51
C SER A 41 7.03 10.87 -2.54
N ARG A 42 5.83 10.58 -3.07
CA ARG A 42 4.60 10.36 -2.29
C ARG A 42 4.11 8.92 -2.25
N TRP A 43 4.38 8.11 -3.27
CA TRP A 43 3.72 6.81 -3.43
C TRP A 43 4.69 5.63 -3.42
N LYS A 44 4.40 4.69 -2.51
CA LYS A 44 4.72 3.26 -2.48
C LYS A 44 3.89 2.43 -3.47
N TYR A 45 4.40 1.86 -4.56
CA TYR A 45 3.64 0.85 -5.33
C TYR A 45 4.42 -0.45 -5.45
N HIS A 46 3.80 -1.57 -5.09
CA HIS A 46 4.47 -2.88 -4.97
C HIS A 46 3.60 -4.02 -5.51
N VAL A 47 4.25 -4.93 -6.22
CA VAL A 47 3.62 -6.11 -6.83
C VAL A 47 4.45 -7.36 -6.53
N THR A 48 3.78 -8.49 -6.40
CA THR A 48 4.45 -9.79 -6.19
C THR A 48 4.00 -10.80 -7.23
N ALA A 49 4.88 -11.72 -7.60
CA ALA A 49 4.55 -12.86 -8.44
C ALA A 49 4.23 -14.07 -7.55
N PRO A 50 2.94 -14.46 -7.41
CA PRO A 50 2.54 -15.52 -6.48
C PRO A 50 2.90 -16.92 -6.98
N ASP A 51 3.15 -17.07 -8.28
CA ASP A 51 3.31 -18.36 -8.96
C ASP A 51 4.79 -18.68 -9.29
N THR A 52 5.74 -18.00 -8.65
CA THR A 52 7.19 -18.13 -8.92
C THR A 52 7.99 -18.45 -7.66
N ASP A 53 9.12 -19.13 -7.81
CA ASP A 53 10.08 -19.36 -6.72
C ASP A 53 11.05 -18.16 -6.58
N PRO A 54 11.03 -17.40 -5.46
CA PRO A 54 11.90 -16.23 -5.28
C PRO A 54 13.41 -16.50 -5.26
N TRP A 55 13.81 -17.77 -5.11
CA TRP A 55 15.23 -18.18 -5.10
C TRP A 55 15.73 -18.55 -6.49
N ASP A 56 14.89 -19.21 -7.27
CA ASP A 56 15.25 -19.76 -8.57
C ASP A 56 14.77 -18.89 -9.75
N ASP A 57 13.68 -18.15 -9.57
CA ASP A 57 13.06 -17.33 -10.60
C ASP A 57 13.34 -15.82 -10.37
N PRO A 58 14.28 -15.21 -11.11
CA PRO A 58 14.63 -13.82 -10.93
C PRO A 58 13.54 -12.84 -11.42
N ALA A 59 12.58 -13.31 -12.23
CA ALA A 59 11.48 -12.53 -12.78
C ALA A 59 10.28 -13.41 -13.13
N ALA A 60 9.10 -12.79 -13.21
CA ALA A 60 7.85 -13.43 -13.62
C ALA A 60 7.24 -12.76 -14.86
N SER A 61 6.42 -13.50 -15.61
CA SER A 61 5.56 -12.92 -16.66
C SER A 61 4.26 -12.35 -16.11
N ARG A 62 3.92 -12.67 -14.86
CA ARG A 62 2.70 -12.25 -14.17
C ARG A 62 3.01 -11.83 -12.74
N TYR A 63 2.54 -10.65 -12.37
CA TYR A 63 2.52 -10.13 -11.00
C TYR A 63 1.11 -9.71 -10.61
N VAL A 64 0.89 -9.52 -9.31
CA VAL A 64 -0.37 -9.04 -8.72
C VAL A 64 -0.05 -7.85 -7.81
N GLU A 65 -0.92 -6.84 -7.80
CA GLU A 65 -0.82 -5.71 -6.84
C GLU A 65 -0.91 -6.19 -5.40
N SER A 66 0.13 -5.91 -4.62
CA SER A 66 0.26 -6.38 -3.24
C SER A 66 0.32 -5.24 -2.22
N ALA A 67 0.78 -4.05 -2.63
CA ALA A 67 0.75 -2.87 -1.76
C ALA A 67 0.68 -1.54 -2.53
N LEU A 68 -0.03 -0.58 -1.95
CA LEU A 68 -0.03 0.83 -2.35
C LEU A 68 -0.02 1.68 -1.08
N TYR A 69 0.96 2.58 -0.92
CA TYR A 69 1.11 3.43 0.27
C TYR A 69 1.23 4.90 -0.10
N ASP A 70 0.52 5.76 0.62
CA ASP A 70 0.71 7.21 0.58
C ASP A 70 1.74 7.62 1.63
N LEU A 71 3.00 7.76 1.22
CA LEU A 71 4.13 8.09 2.08
C LEU A 71 4.08 9.51 2.66
N ASP A 72 3.29 10.42 2.08
CA ASP A 72 3.11 11.76 2.66
C ASP A 72 2.20 11.71 3.91
N HIS A 73 1.20 10.83 3.90
CA HIS A 73 0.23 10.70 4.99
C HIS A 73 0.57 9.54 5.95
N ASP A 74 1.27 8.52 5.44
CA ASP A 74 1.64 7.30 6.14
C ASP A 74 3.11 6.95 5.82
N PRO A 75 4.07 7.70 6.39
CA PRO A 75 5.50 7.49 6.14
C PRO A 75 6.03 6.16 6.70
N TYR A 76 5.23 5.47 7.53
CA TYR A 76 5.57 4.19 8.14
C TYR A 76 4.90 3.01 7.44
N GLU A 77 4.22 3.23 6.32
CA GLU A 77 3.64 2.19 5.46
C GLU A 77 2.70 1.23 6.22
N ARG A 78 1.86 1.77 7.09
CA ARG A 78 0.90 1.03 7.91
C ARG A 78 -0.40 0.72 7.17
N ASP A 79 -0.84 1.61 6.28
CA ASP A 79 -2.13 1.55 5.61
C ASP A 79 -1.98 1.11 4.16
N HIS A 80 -2.39 -0.13 3.87
CA HIS A 80 -2.37 -0.70 2.53
C HIS A 80 -3.60 -0.22 1.73
N LEU A 81 -3.36 0.56 0.68
CA LEU A 81 -4.41 1.16 -0.17
C LEU A 81 -4.61 0.41 -1.50
N ASN A 82 -3.96 -0.74 -1.71
CA ASN A 82 -4.11 -1.52 -2.94
C ASN A 82 -5.54 -2.06 -3.05
N GLY A 83 -6.12 -1.97 -4.24
CA GLY A 83 -7.52 -2.36 -4.48
C GLY A 83 -8.55 -1.34 -3.99
N LEU A 84 -8.17 -0.25 -3.31
CA LEU A 84 -9.13 0.78 -2.94
C LEU A 84 -9.68 1.47 -4.21
N ALA A 85 -10.99 1.41 -4.42
CA ALA A 85 -11.64 1.89 -5.64
C ALA A 85 -11.32 3.37 -5.95
N SER A 86 -11.24 4.22 -4.92
CA SER A 86 -10.89 5.65 -5.08
C SER A 86 -9.47 5.89 -5.60
N ASN A 87 -8.59 4.90 -5.50
CA ASN A 87 -7.18 4.97 -5.89
C ASN A 87 -6.89 4.19 -7.18
N ARG A 88 -7.92 3.68 -7.88
CA ARG A 88 -7.73 2.81 -9.06
C ARG A 88 -6.95 3.49 -10.18
N GLU A 89 -7.35 4.71 -10.56
CA GLU A 89 -6.66 5.48 -11.62
C GLU A 89 -5.20 5.78 -11.25
N LEU A 90 -4.95 6.14 -9.99
CA LEU A 90 -3.61 6.35 -9.47
C LEU A 90 -2.76 5.07 -9.57
N ALA A 91 -3.30 3.94 -9.12
CA ALA A 91 -2.61 2.65 -9.17
C ALA A 91 -2.36 2.21 -10.62
N ASP A 92 -3.27 2.50 -11.55
CA ASP A 92 -3.06 2.24 -12.99
C ASP A 92 -1.88 3.05 -13.55
N GLY A 93 -1.78 4.33 -13.21
CA GLY A 93 -0.63 5.15 -13.62
C GLY A 93 0.69 4.68 -13.00
N LEU A 94 0.69 4.22 -11.75
CA LEU A 94 1.88 3.65 -11.10
C LEU A 94 2.25 2.28 -11.70
N ARG A 95 1.26 1.47 -12.11
CA ARG A 95 1.47 0.20 -12.82
C ARG A 95 2.19 0.42 -14.14
N GLU A 96 1.74 1.38 -14.95
CA GLU A 96 2.38 1.70 -16.23
C GLU A 96 3.83 2.16 -16.06
N ARG A 97 4.08 3.01 -15.06
CA ARG A 97 5.44 3.46 -14.71
C ARG A 97 6.33 2.30 -14.27
N LEU A 98 5.81 1.38 -13.46
CA LEU A 98 6.56 0.20 -13.03
C LEU A 98 6.92 -0.69 -14.22
N LEU A 99 5.99 -0.96 -15.14
CA LEU A 99 6.25 -1.74 -16.35
C LEU A 99 7.33 -1.08 -17.22
N ALA A 100 7.28 0.25 -17.40
CA ALA A 100 8.31 0.98 -18.12
C ALA A 100 9.70 0.84 -17.45
N ARG A 101 9.76 0.87 -16.11
CA ARG A 101 11.03 0.68 -15.39
C ARG A 101 11.57 -0.74 -15.47
N MET A 102 10.70 -1.74 -15.49
CA MET A 102 11.10 -3.13 -15.73
C MET A 102 11.68 -3.29 -17.14
N GLU A 103 11.05 -2.70 -18.15
CA GLU A 103 11.56 -2.69 -19.53
C GLU A 103 12.92 -1.96 -19.63
N GLU A 104 13.05 -0.77 -19.03
CA GLU A 104 14.32 -0.03 -18.97
C GLU A 104 15.44 -0.82 -18.27
N ALA A 105 15.10 -1.67 -17.30
CA ALA A 105 16.04 -2.57 -16.62
C ALA A 105 16.38 -3.83 -17.44
N GLY A 106 15.76 -4.03 -18.60
CA GLY A 106 15.96 -5.18 -19.47
C GLY A 106 15.21 -6.43 -19.01
N GLU A 107 14.18 -6.29 -18.17
CA GLU A 107 13.35 -7.42 -17.77
C GLU A 107 12.44 -7.89 -18.91
N PRO A 108 12.08 -9.19 -18.95
CA PRO A 108 11.08 -9.70 -19.88
C PRO A 108 9.73 -8.98 -19.72
N PRO A 109 8.93 -8.86 -20.79
CA PRO A 109 7.58 -8.31 -20.71
C PRO A 109 6.73 -9.06 -19.67
N ALA A 110 6.03 -8.31 -18.84
CA ALA A 110 5.17 -8.86 -17.79
C ALA A 110 3.81 -8.17 -17.77
N ARG A 111 2.83 -8.86 -17.21
CA ARG A 111 1.50 -8.31 -16.89
C ARG A 111 1.36 -8.16 -15.38
N ILE A 112 0.74 -7.08 -14.95
CA ILE A 112 0.39 -6.84 -13.54
C ILE A 112 -1.13 -6.87 -13.43
N ASP A 113 -1.67 -7.80 -12.63
CA ASP A 113 -3.08 -7.89 -12.30
C ASP A 113 -3.43 -6.93 -11.14
N PRO A 114 -4.57 -6.23 -11.22
CA PRO A 114 -5.02 -5.37 -10.13
C PRO A 114 -5.41 -6.18 -8.90
N ALA A 115 -5.27 -5.59 -7.72
CA ALA A 115 -5.76 -6.17 -6.47
C ALA A 115 -7.30 -6.21 -6.48
N ALA A 116 -7.87 -7.09 -5.66
CA ALA A 116 -9.32 -7.16 -5.51
C ALA A 116 -9.88 -5.81 -5.03
N GLU A 117 -10.90 -5.32 -5.74
CA GLU A 117 -11.46 -4.00 -5.46
C GLU A 117 -12.22 -3.99 -4.14
N TRP A 118 -12.02 -2.93 -3.35
CA TRP A 118 -12.79 -2.65 -2.14
C TRP A 118 -13.06 -1.14 -2.00
N THR A 119 -14.08 -0.80 -1.23
CA THR A 119 -14.42 0.59 -0.89
C THR A 119 -14.24 0.80 0.60
N HIS A 120 -13.72 1.98 0.98
CA HIS A 120 -13.64 2.33 2.39
C HIS A 120 -15.03 2.72 2.87
N PRO A 121 -15.59 2.06 3.90
CA PRO A 121 -16.89 2.47 4.43
C PRO A 121 -16.77 3.90 4.98
N GLN A 122 -17.78 4.72 4.71
CA GLN A 122 -17.87 6.02 5.35
C GLN A 122 -17.96 5.80 6.86
N ARG A 123 -17.14 6.51 7.65
CA ARG A 123 -17.31 6.52 9.11
C ARG A 123 -18.72 7.03 9.40
N LEU A 124 -19.61 6.14 9.83
CA LEU A 124 -20.89 6.50 10.39
C LEU A 124 -20.64 6.92 11.83
N VAL A 125 -21.12 8.11 12.22
CA VAL A 125 -21.27 8.43 13.63
C VAL A 125 -22.29 7.44 14.15
N ASP A 126 -21.90 6.63 15.12
CA ASP A 126 -22.82 5.71 15.79
C ASP A 126 -23.77 6.56 16.66
N PRO A 127 -25.02 6.83 16.24
CA PRO A 127 -25.89 7.75 16.97
C PRO A 127 -26.36 7.24 18.35
N PRO A 128 -26.40 5.93 18.68
CA PRO A 128 -27.04 5.50 19.91
C PRO A 128 -26.23 5.82 21.16
N VAL A 129 -24.99 6.33 21.08
CA VAL A 129 -24.26 6.80 22.27
C VAL A 129 -25.02 7.92 23.00
N HIS A 130 -25.91 8.65 22.31
CA HIS A 130 -26.79 9.66 22.92
C HIS A 130 -28.22 9.18 23.19
N GLY A 131 -28.57 7.93 22.82
CA GLY A 131 -29.93 7.39 22.91
C GLY A 131 -30.04 6.03 23.59
N PHE A 132 -28.95 5.50 24.15
CA PHE A 132 -28.95 4.22 24.85
C PHE A 132 -29.50 4.40 26.26
N ASP A 133 -30.79 4.08 26.45
CA ASP A 133 -31.34 3.86 27.78
C ASP A 133 -31.06 2.41 28.19
N LEU A 134 -30.05 2.21 29.03
CA LEU A 134 -29.79 0.93 29.67
C LEU A 134 -30.82 0.71 30.78
N ALA A 135 -32.07 0.48 30.40
CA ALA A 135 -33.18 0.26 31.33
C ALA A 135 -32.94 -0.95 32.26
N ASP A 136 -32.06 -1.89 31.86
CA ASP A 136 -31.85 -3.16 32.56
C ASP A 136 -30.40 -3.44 32.98
N ALA A 137 -29.46 -2.49 32.84
CA ALA A 137 -28.08 -2.70 33.29
C ALA A 137 -27.78 -1.94 34.58
N ARG A 138 -27.60 -2.71 35.67
CA ARG A 138 -27.14 -2.17 36.95
C ARG A 138 -25.65 -1.83 36.87
N PHE A 139 -25.31 -0.56 37.02
CA PHE A 139 -23.92 -0.14 37.20
C PHE A 139 -23.53 -0.27 38.68
N GLY A 140 -22.36 -0.87 38.95
CA GLY A 140 -21.98 -1.42 40.26
C GLY A 140 -21.98 -0.45 41.46
N HIS A 141 -22.01 0.87 41.24
CA HIS A 141 -22.09 1.87 42.30
C HIS A 141 -23.54 2.21 42.73
N GLN A 142 -24.55 1.67 42.05
CA GLN A 142 -25.95 1.97 42.36
C GLN A 142 -26.48 1.12 43.53
N PRO A 143 -27.05 1.76 44.57
CA PRO A 143 -27.66 1.06 45.69
C PRO A 143 -28.86 0.22 45.24
N PRO A 144 -29.12 -0.93 45.86
CA PRO A 144 -30.24 -1.79 45.47
C PRO A 144 -31.58 -1.06 45.65
N ALA A 145 -32.47 -1.20 44.66
CA ALA A 145 -33.83 -0.68 44.76
C ALA A 145 -34.52 -1.31 45.98
N SER A 146 -35.00 -0.47 46.88
CA SER A 146 -35.71 -0.87 48.09
C SER A 146 -37.10 -1.43 47.73
N GLY A 147 -37.17 -2.73 47.45
CA GLY A 147 -38.41 -3.47 47.31
C GLY A 147 -38.99 -3.86 48.66
N ALA A 148 -40.21 -3.40 48.94
CA ALA A 148 -40.98 -3.71 50.14
C ALA A 148 -41.19 -5.24 50.31
N ARG A 149 -41.01 -5.74 51.55
CA ARG A 149 -41.35 -7.12 51.92
C ARG A 149 -42.88 -7.30 51.96
N PRO A 150 -43.46 -8.33 51.31
CA PRO A 150 -44.84 -8.72 51.58
C PRO A 150 -44.93 -9.49 52.91
N ARG A 151 -46.08 -9.35 53.58
CA ARG A 151 -46.43 -9.95 54.88
C ARG A 151 -46.68 -11.45 54.79
#